data_AF-A0AAN6PD25-F1
#
_entry.id   AF-A0AAN6PD25-F1
#
_cell.length_a   1.000
_cell.length_b   1.000
_cell.length_c   1.000
_cell.angle_alpha   90.00
_cell.angle_beta   90.00
_cell.angle_gamma   90.00
#
_symmetry.space_group_name_H-M   'P 1'
#
loop_
_entity.id
_entity.type
_entity.pdbx_description
1 polymer ?
#
loop_
_entity_poly.entity_id
_entity_poly.type
_entity_poly.pdbx_seq_one_letter_code
_entity_poly.pdbx_strand_id
1 'polypeptide(L)'
;MAVAINDRTAEFRHIVTAAQRKQAAKPSSQRLLSDAQKSPGTGGAPPRRSEFARHAADIGRGISATMGKLQKLAQLAKKRSLFDDNPVEVNELTFIIKQDLSRLNEDIRNLQGLSKRLHPKPDQEGENNKNILLLLQGKLGDVSANFKDVLEIRTKNIQASRSRTEAFVSTVGQHAHASLPPSASPLYGTPNRGTPSPGADLISLNPMGGDQQLQLQMMEEGGQNTPPSTSWGQCRQTRTDKFRGTMLTTVCSFGQLAAMVSEQSEMIQRIDANTEDVVDNVEGAQKELLKYWSRVSGNRWLIAKMFGVLVRRPLLPSVTMATRTFKLNTGQAIPALGLGTWQSEPGKVRDAVAHALKAGYRLIDCAYCYGNEEEVGQGLAEAFAAGVKREDVFVVSKVWATYTTRCELGLQKSLEKLGLDYVDLFLVHWPLLMNPEGNDDRFPKLPNGERDIIHSHNHVDTWKQMEKLVATGKTKAIGVSNYSKRYLEQLLPHATIVPAVNQIENHPALPQQEIVDLCKAKGIHIMAYSPLGSTGGPLFSAEPVAQIAAKHGVKPSAVLLSYHIPRGTTVLAKSVTPSRIDENLNLVDLDAEDVKLLDDYSNKLTQEGKLQRFVYPPFGVDFGFPDKS
;
A
#
# COMPACT_ATOMS: atom_id res chain seq x y z
N MET A 1 32.40 -63.66 -22.41
CA MET A 1 32.27 -62.81 -21.21
C MET A 1 31.05 -63.27 -20.44
N ALA A 2 31.24 -63.93 -19.29
CA ALA A 2 30.14 -64.38 -18.45
C ALA A 2 29.69 -63.20 -17.56
N VAL A 3 28.42 -62.82 -17.65
CA VAL A 3 27.82 -61.77 -16.82
C VAL A 3 27.57 -62.35 -15.43
N ALA A 4 28.27 -61.83 -14.43
CA ALA A 4 28.07 -62.19 -13.03
C ALA A 4 26.70 -61.68 -12.55
N ILE A 5 25.78 -62.61 -12.26
CA ILE A 5 24.51 -62.31 -11.61
C ILE A 5 24.80 -62.21 -10.11
N ASN A 6 24.78 -60.99 -9.58
CA ASN A 6 24.93 -60.76 -8.14
C ASN A 6 23.60 -61.09 -7.43
N ASP A 7 23.63 -62.14 -6.61
CA ASP A 7 22.51 -62.54 -5.76
C ASP A 7 22.34 -61.55 -4.59
N ARG A 8 21.27 -60.75 -4.66
CA ARG A 8 20.90 -59.74 -3.64
C ARG A 8 19.87 -60.26 -2.64
N THR A 9 19.69 -61.57 -2.53
CA THR A 9 18.74 -62.18 -1.59
C THR A 9 19.05 -61.82 -0.12
N ALA A 10 20.32 -61.58 0.21
CA ALA A 10 20.72 -61.15 1.55
C ALA A 10 20.24 -59.73 1.89
N GLU A 11 20.33 -58.78 0.95
CA GLU A 11 19.83 -57.42 1.10
C GLU A 11 18.30 -57.42 1.26
N PHE A 12 17.60 -58.23 0.45
CA PHE A 12 16.14 -58.38 0.53
C PHE A 12 15.69 -58.92 1.89
N ARG A 13 16.35 -59.96 2.42
CA ARG A 13 16.05 -60.51 3.75
C ARG A 13 16.29 -59.48 4.86
N HIS A 14 17.33 -58.65 4.73
CA HIS A 14 17.62 -57.60 5.70
C HIS A 14 16.52 -56.52 5.75
N ILE A 15 16.00 -56.13 4.58
CA ILE A 15 14.91 -55.16 4.44
C ILE A 15 13.60 -55.72 4.97
N VAL A 16 13.29 -56.99 4.67
CA VAL A 16 12.08 -57.66 5.17
C VAL A 16 12.12 -57.78 6.70
N THR A 17 13.27 -58.08 7.28
CA THR A 17 13.45 -58.17 8.74
C THR A 17 13.30 -56.79 9.40
N ALA A 18 13.80 -55.72 8.75
CA ALA A 18 13.61 -54.34 9.23
C ALA A 18 12.15 -53.88 9.12
N ALA A 19 11.43 -54.28 8.08
CA ALA A 19 10.01 -53.99 7.89
C ALA A 19 9.13 -54.74 8.92
N GLN A 20 9.47 -55.99 9.22
CA GLN A 20 8.81 -56.77 10.28
C GLN A 20 9.05 -56.19 11.66
N ARG A 21 10.25 -55.65 11.95
CA ARG A 21 10.52 -54.90 13.20
C ARG A 21 9.70 -53.61 13.30
N LYS A 22 9.46 -52.91 12.20
CA LYS A 22 8.58 -51.73 12.17
C LYS A 22 7.09 -52.08 12.30
N GLN A 23 6.64 -53.23 11.82
CA GLN A 23 5.26 -53.70 12.01
C GLN A 23 5.00 -54.29 13.40
N ALA A 24 6.01 -54.85 14.06
CA ALA A 24 5.91 -55.35 15.44
C ALA A 24 5.86 -54.22 16.49
N ALA A 25 6.26 -52.99 16.13
CA ALA A 25 6.11 -51.81 16.98
C ALA A 25 4.73 -51.16 16.73
N LYS A 26 3.68 -51.68 17.40
CA LYS A 26 2.43 -50.92 17.56
C LYS A 26 2.73 -49.62 18.33
N PRO A 27 2.19 -48.46 17.92
CA PRO A 27 2.26 -47.27 18.74
C PRO A 27 1.42 -47.53 19.99
N SER A 28 2.05 -47.49 21.16
CA SER A 28 1.31 -47.43 22.41
C SER A 28 0.52 -46.11 22.41
N SER A 29 -0.81 -46.24 22.44
CA SER A 29 -1.72 -45.14 22.73
C SER A 29 -1.42 -44.67 24.15
N GLN A 30 -0.68 -43.57 24.28
CA GLN A 30 -0.58 -42.86 25.54
C GLN A 30 -1.97 -42.30 25.83
N ARG A 31 -2.68 -42.98 26.74
CA ARG A 31 -4.01 -42.61 27.20
C ARG A 31 -3.99 -41.14 27.62
N LEU A 32 -4.78 -40.33 26.92
CA LEU A 32 -5.33 -39.11 27.49
C LEU A 32 -5.96 -39.47 28.83
N LEU A 33 -5.63 -38.66 29.83
CA LEU A 33 -6.05 -38.77 31.22
C LEU A 33 -7.53 -39.18 31.32
N SER A 34 -7.78 -40.17 32.18
CA SER A 34 -9.10 -40.67 32.54
C SER A 34 -10.04 -39.53 32.96
N ASP A 35 -11.30 -39.60 32.52
CA ASP A 35 -12.47 -38.82 32.94
C ASP A 35 -12.86 -39.01 34.43
N ALA A 36 -11.88 -39.17 35.32
CA ALA A 36 -12.07 -39.49 36.74
C ALA A 36 -11.37 -38.48 37.68
N GLN A 37 -11.19 -37.22 37.25
CA GLN A 37 -10.77 -36.11 38.13
C GLN A 37 -11.47 -34.78 37.80
N LYS A 38 -12.80 -34.80 37.60
CA LYS A 38 -13.63 -33.60 37.75
C LYS A 38 -14.32 -33.62 39.11
N SER A 39 -13.60 -33.17 40.12
CA SER A 39 -14.23 -32.66 41.34
C SER A 39 -14.78 -31.26 41.05
N PRO A 40 -16.01 -30.91 41.44
CA PRO A 40 -16.54 -29.56 41.26
C PRO A 40 -15.98 -28.66 42.36
N GLY A 41 -14.98 -27.85 42.02
CA GLY A 41 -14.35 -26.90 42.94
C GLY A 41 -14.34 -25.48 42.35
N THR A 42 -15.28 -24.67 42.83
CA THR A 42 -15.18 -23.21 43.12
C THR A 42 -14.44 -22.28 42.15
N GLY A 43 -15.15 -21.25 41.68
CA GLY A 43 -14.68 -20.24 40.73
C GLY A 43 -13.35 -19.55 41.04
N GLY A 44 -12.60 -19.26 39.99
CA GLY A 44 -11.35 -18.50 40.01
C GLY A 44 -10.94 -18.08 38.59
N ALA A 45 -10.45 -16.84 38.48
CA ALA A 45 -10.03 -16.08 37.28
C ALA A 45 -9.20 -16.84 36.21
N PRO A 46 -9.10 -16.32 34.96
CA PRO A 46 -8.33 -16.96 33.88
C PRO A 46 -6.83 -17.15 34.24
N PRO A 47 -6.15 -18.14 33.64
CA PRO A 47 -4.80 -18.52 34.04
C PRO A 47 -3.81 -17.36 33.83
N ARG A 48 -3.08 -17.00 34.90
CA ARG A 48 -2.02 -16.00 34.85
C ARG A 48 -0.91 -16.50 33.91
N ARG A 49 -0.64 -15.76 32.81
CA ARG A 49 0.49 -16.02 31.92
C ARG A 49 1.80 -16.06 32.73
N SER A 50 2.66 -17.04 32.44
CA SER A 50 3.98 -17.14 33.07
C SER A 50 4.78 -15.85 32.88
N GLU A 51 5.56 -15.45 33.89
CA GLU A 51 6.34 -14.20 33.84
C GLU A 51 7.28 -14.16 32.63
N PHE A 52 7.88 -15.30 32.28
CA PHE A 52 8.66 -15.48 31.05
C PHE A 52 7.87 -15.12 29.79
N ALA A 53 6.63 -15.63 29.65
CA ALA A 53 5.79 -15.35 28.49
C ALA A 53 5.36 -13.88 28.40
N ARG A 54 5.24 -13.17 29.53
CA ARG A 54 4.97 -11.73 29.54
C ARG A 54 6.18 -10.94 29.02
N HIS A 55 7.36 -11.19 29.56
CA HIS A 55 8.59 -10.54 29.12
C HIS A 55 8.94 -10.85 27.66
N ALA A 56 8.76 -12.10 27.21
CA ALA A 56 8.96 -12.48 25.81
C ALA A 56 7.97 -11.75 24.87
N ALA A 57 6.72 -11.55 25.30
CA ALA A 57 5.73 -10.81 24.52
C ALA A 57 6.01 -9.30 24.47
N ASP A 58 6.55 -8.72 25.55
CA ASP A 58 7.01 -7.31 25.58
C ASP A 58 8.17 -7.10 24.60
N ILE A 59 9.17 -7.98 24.63
CA ILE A 59 10.31 -7.96 23.70
C ILE A 59 9.82 -8.10 22.26
N GLY A 60 8.90 -9.03 21.99
CA GLY A 60 8.31 -9.21 20.65
C GLY A 60 7.57 -7.96 20.13
N ARG A 61 6.83 -7.25 21.00
CA ARG A 61 6.21 -5.96 20.67
C ARG A 61 7.26 -4.88 20.38
N GLY A 62 8.30 -4.81 21.21
CA GLY A 62 9.41 -3.88 21.02
C GLY A 62 10.13 -4.08 19.68
N ILE A 63 10.46 -5.32 19.32
CA ILE A 63 11.05 -5.67 18.01
C ILE A 63 10.13 -5.21 16.86
N SER A 64 8.83 -5.46 16.96
CA SER A 64 7.86 -5.07 15.92
C SER A 64 7.75 -3.55 15.77
N ALA A 65 7.77 -2.81 16.88
CA ALA A 65 7.77 -1.35 16.88
C ALA A 65 9.05 -0.78 16.26
N THR A 66 10.22 -1.34 16.59
CA THR A 66 11.50 -0.95 16.00
C THR A 66 11.54 -1.25 14.50
N MET A 67 10.97 -2.37 14.05
CA MET A 67 10.84 -2.69 12.62
C MET A 67 9.98 -1.67 11.87
N GLY A 68 8.89 -1.18 12.47
CA GLY A 68 8.09 -0.09 11.89
C GLY A 68 8.88 1.21 11.71
N LYS A 69 9.69 1.59 12.72
CA LYS A 69 10.61 2.76 12.62
C LYS A 69 11.66 2.56 11.53
N LEU A 70 12.22 1.35 11.43
CA LEU A 70 13.19 0.98 10.41
C LEU A 70 12.61 1.06 9.00
N GLN A 71 11.37 0.63 8.78
CA GLN A 71 10.68 0.78 7.49
C GLN A 71 10.52 2.25 7.10
N LYS A 72 10.17 3.13 8.05
CA LYS A 72 10.09 4.57 7.82
C LYS A 72 11.47 5.15 7.46
N LEU A 73 12.53 4.76 8.18
CA LEU A 73 13.91 5.14 7.86
C LEU A 73 14.33 4.67 6.47
N ALA A 74 13.97 3.44 6.08
CA ALA A 74 14.26 2.89 4.76
C ALA A 74 13.56 3.65 3.63
N GLN A 75 12.33 4.11 3.85
CA GLN A 75 11.62 4.97 2.90
C GLN A 75 12.31 6.32 2.73
N LEU A 76 12.72 6.95 3.84
CA LEU A 76 13.46 8.22 3.81
C LEU A 76 14.84 8.06 3.16
N ALA A 77 15.56 6.98 3.46
CA ALA A 77 16.87 6.68 2.90
C ALA A 77 16.83 6.45 1.38
N LYS A 78 15.71 5.99 0.81
CA LYS A 78 15.52 5.76 -0.63
C LYS A 78 15.19 7.03 -1.42
N LYS A 79 14.80 8.14 -0.79
CA LYS A 79 14.53 9.40 -1.48
C LYS A 79 15.83 9.99 -2.03
N ARG A 80 15.84 10.33 -3.33
CA ARG A 80 17.02 10.86 -4.05
C ARG A 80 16.96 12.38 -4.33
N SER A 81 15.80 13.00 -4.07
CA SER A 81 15.54 14.43 -4.29
C SER A 81 16.22 15.29 -3.23
N LEU A 82 16.91 16.35 -3.65
CA LEU A 82 17.55 17.33 -2.77
C LEU A 82 16.55 18.18 -1.97
N PHE A 83 15.33 18.34 -2.47
CA PHE A 83 14.31 19.22 -1.89
C PHE A 83 13.39 18.52 -0.89
N ASP A 84 13.40 17.17 -0.88
CA ASP A 84 12.55 16.35 -0.02
C ASP A 84 13.35 15.55 1.03
N ASP A 85 14.66 15.81 1.12
CA ASP A 85 15.55 15.16 2.09
C ASP A 85 15.50 15.92 3.42
N ASN A 86 14.91 15.31 4.44
CA ASN A 86 14.90 15.84 5.80
C ASN A 86 16.00 15.16 6.65
N PRO A 87 17.22 15.71 6.69
CA PRO A 87 18.34 15.09 7.41
C PRO A 87 18.13 15.02 8.92
N VAL A 88 17.28 15.89 9.49
CA VAL A 88 17.01 15.92 10.93
C VAL A 88 16.20 14.69 11.34
N GLU A 89 15.10 14.41 10.63
CA GLU A 89 14.24 13.24 10.90
C GLU A 89 14.99 11.91 10.73
N VAL A 90 15.88 11.81 9.73
CA VAL A 90 16.72 10.63 9.51
C VAL A 90 17.69 10.38 10.66
N ASN A 91 18.34 11.44 11.16
CA ASN A 91 19.28 11.34 12.27
C ASN A 91 18.58 10.97 13.59
N GLU A 92 17.41 11.57 13.85
CA GLU A 92 16.59 11.25 15.02
C GLU A 92 16.11 9.79 15.00
N LEU A 93 15.55 9.33 13.87
CA LEU A 93 15.12 7.94 13.72
C LEU A 93 16.28 6.95 13.87
N THR A 94 17.45 7.29 13.33
CA THR A 94 18.67 6.48 13.48
C THR A 94 19.07 6.36 14.95
N PHE A 95 19.01 7.46 15.71
CA PHE A 95 19.32 7.46 17.14
C PHE A 95 18.33 6.64 17.95
N ILE A 96 17.02 6.81 17.69
CA ILE A 96 15.94 6.07 18.36
C ILE A 96 16.08 4.57 18.10
N ILE A 97 16.31 4.16 16.85
CA ILE A 97 16.46 2.74 16.49
C ILE A 97 17.69 2.14 17.18
N LYS A 98 18.82 2.86 17.25
CA LYS A 98 19.99 2.40 18.00
C LYS A 98 19.68 2.20 19.48
N GLN A 99 18.96 3.14 20.09
CA GLN A 99 18.57 3.04 21.50
C GLN A 99 17.65 1.83 21.72
N ASP A 100 16.67 1.62 20.85
CA ASP A 100 15.73 0.50 20.94
C ASP A 100 16.45 -0.85 20.75
N LEU A 101 17.38 -0.96 19.80
CA LEU A 101 18.18 -2.18 19.60
C LEU A 101 19.06 -2.51 20.81
N SER A 102 19.67 -1.50 21.43
CA SER A 102 20.46 -1.70 22.66
C SER A 102 19.59 -2.17 23.82
N ARG A 103 18.42 -1.54 24.02
CA ARG A 103 17.45 -1.95 25.05
C ARG A 103 16.94 -3.38 24.83
N LEU A 104 16.55 -3.72 23.60
CA LEU A 104 16.07 -5.06 23.26
C LEU A 104 17.15 -6.14 23.45
N ASN A 105 18.40 -5.83 23.16
CA ASN A 105 19.51 -6.74 23.45
C ASN A 105 19.69 -6.98 24.96
N GLU A 106 19.53 -5.94 25.78
CA GLU A 106 19.58 -6.07 27.24
C GLU A 106 18.40 -6.88 27.77
N ASP A 107 17.18 -6.63 27.27
CA ASP A 107 15.98 -7.37 27.65
C ASP A 107 16.07 -8.86 27.30
N ILE A 108 16.63 -9.20 26.14
CA ILE A 108 16.88 -10.60 25.75
C ILE A 108 17.90 -11.26 26.69
N ARG A 109 18.98 -10.57 27.08
CA ARG A 109 19.95 -11.10 28.05
C ARG A 109 19.30 -11.35 29.41
N ASN A 110 18.44 -10.44 29.86
CA ASN A 110 17.67 -10.58 31.10
C ASN A 110 16.72 -11.78 31.03
N LEU A 111 16.04 -11.97 29.89
CA LEU A 111 15.16 -13.10 29.65
C LEU A 111 15.92 -14.45 29.61
N GLN A 112 17.13 -14.47 29.05
CA GLN A 112 18.03 -15.64 29.09
C GLN A 112 18.47 -15.97 30.53
N GLY A 113 18.80 -14.96 31.33
CA GLY A 113 19.09 -15.13 32.75
C GLY A 113 17.91 -15.71 33.53
N LEU A 114 16.70 -15.22 33.24
CA LEU A 114 15.46 -15.69 33.86
C LEU A 114 15.13 -17.13 33.46
N SER A 115 15.31 -17.50 32.19
CA SER A 115 15.15 -18.88 31.70
C SER A 115 16.11 -19.85 32.39
N LYS A 116 17.37 -19.47 32.59
CA LYS A 116 18.38 -20.30 33.28
C LYS A 116 18.08 -20.49 34.77
N ARG A 117 17.46 -19.48 35.41
CA ARG A 117 17.06 -19.55 36.83
C ARG A 117 15.81 -20.40 37.05
N LEU A 118 14.83 -20.33 36.15
CA LEU A 118 13.58 -21.09 36.27
C LEU A 118 13.74 -22.58 35.91
N HIS A 119 14.59 -22.92 34.95
CA HIS A 119 14.80 -24.30 34.50
C HIS A 119 16.29 -24.68 34.51
N PRO A 120 16.87 -24.97 35.69
CA PRO A 120 18.26 -25.42 35.81
C PRO A 120 18.47 -26.89 35.37
N LYS A 121 17.38 -27.66 35.18
CA LYS A 121 17.39 -29.03 34.66
C LYS A 121 16.68 -29.09 33.28
N PRO A 122 17.00 -30.08 32.42
CA PRO A 122 16.40 -30.18 31.09
C PRO A 122 14.93 -30.63 31.19
N ASP A 123 14.03 -29.66 31.32
CA ASP A 123 12.57 -29.83 31.30
C ASP A 123 11.98 -29.39 29.96
N GLN A 124 10.84 -29.96 29.57
CA GLN A 124 10.14 -29.63 28.31
C GLN A 124 9.79 -28.13 28.18
N GLU A 125 9.49 -27.47 29.29
CA GLU A 125 9.23 -26.02 29.34
C GLU A 125 10.51 -25.20 29.13
N GLY A 126 11.66 -25.71 29.60
CA GLY A 126 12.97 -25.11 29.37
C GLY A 126 13.37 -25.13 27.90
N GLU A 127 13.10 -26.24 27.19
CA GLU A 127 13.34 -26.34 25.74
C GLU A 127 12.42 -25.40 24.94
N ASN A 128 11.15 -25.26 25.32
CA ASN A 128 10.24 -24.30 24.69
C ASN A 128 10.72 -22.84 24.91
N ASN A 129 11.15 -22.50 26.13
CA ASN A 129 11.67 -21.17 26.44
C ASN A 129 12.97 -20.86 25.68
N LYS A 130 13.86 -21.85 25.50
CA LYS A 130 15.06 -21.73 24.65
C LYS A 130 14.70 -21.49 23.18
N ASN A 131 13.71 -22.18 22.64
CA ASN A 131 13.26 -21.99 21.26
C ASN A 131 12.68 -20.58 21.04
N ILE A 132 11.91 -20.08 22.00
CA ILE A 132 11.38 -18.71 21.96
C ILE A 132 12.52 -17.68 22.00
N LEU A 133 13.55 -17.91 22.82
CA LEU A 133 14.73 -17.06 22.88
C LEU A 133 15.50 -17.04 21.55
N LEU A 134 15.72 -18.21 20.92
CA LEU A 134 16.36 -18.30 19.61
C LEU A 134 15.57 -17.55 18.53
N LEU A 135 14.24 -17.66 18.53
CA LEU A 135 13.38 -16.93 17.61
C LEU A 135 13.49 -15.40 17.80
N LEU A 136 13.47 -14.93 19.05
CA LEU A 136 13.59 -13.49 19.37
C LEU A 136 14.98 -12.96 19.00
N GLN A 137 16.03 -13.74 19.25
CA GLN A 137 17.40 -13.41 18.83
C GLN A 137 17.53 -13.34 17.31
N GLY A 138 16.97 -14.30 16.58
CA GLY A 138 16.95 -14.29 15.11
C GLY A 138 16.26 -13.05 14.57
N LYS A 139 15.06 -12.74 15.06
CA LYS A 139 14.31 -11.53 14.65
C LYS A 139 15.07 -10.24 14.95
N LEU A 140 15.76 -10.15 16.09
CA LEU A 140 16.56 -8.96 16.41
C LEU A 140 17.82 -8.86 15.53
N GLY A 141 18.41 -10.00 15.17
CA GLY A 141 19.47 -10.11 14.17
C GLY A 141 19.03 -9.57 12.81
N ASP A 142 17.87 -10.00 12.32
CA ASP A 142 17.30 -9.53 11.05
C ASP A 142 17.05 -8.02 11.04
N VAL A 143 16.51 -7.46 12.14
CA VAL A 143 16.30 -6.01 12.27
C VAL A 143 17.63 -5.26 12.25
N SER A 144 18.67 -5.80 12.89
CA SER A 144 20.01 -5.21 12.93
C SER A 144 20.71 -5.24 11.56
N ALA A 145 20.57 -6.34 10.81
CA ALA A 145 21.08 -6.47 9.45
C ALA A 145 20.38 -5.47 8.51
N ASN A 146 19.05 -5.42 8.54
CA ASN A 146 18.28 -4.47 7.74
C ASN A 146 18.61 -3.01 8.08
N PHE A 147 18.88 -2.71 9.35
CA PHE A 147 19.30 -1.36 9.76
C PHE A 147 20.66 -0.98 9.19
N LYS A 148 21.62 -1.91 9.16
CA LYS A 148 22.92 -1.71 8.50
C LYS A 148 22.75 -1.40 7.01
N ASP A 149 21.96 -2.19 6.30
CA ASP A 149 21.74 -2.01 4.85
C ASP A 149 21.13 -0.63 4.53
N VAL A 150 20.17 -0.19 5.35
CA VAL A 150 19.55 1.14 5.20
C VAL A 150 20.55 2.27 5.40
N LEU A 151 21.46 2.14 6.38
CA LEU A 151 22.52 3.13 6.61
C LEU A 151 23.56 3.16 5.49
N GLU A 152 23.90 2.01 4.91
CA GLU A 152 24.80 1.93 3.75
C GLU A 152 24.17 2.61 2.52
N ILE A 153 22.89 2.33 2.24
CA ILE A 153 22.15 2.99 1.15
C ILE A 153 22.12 4.49 1.36
N ARG A 154 21.84 4.96 2.59
CA ARG A 154 21.84 6.38 2.92
C ARG A 154 23.20 7.03 2.72
N THR A 155 24.27 6.36 3.13
CA THR A 155 25.65 6.84 2.98
C THR A 155 26.00 7.01 1.50
N LYS A 156 25.67 6.01 0.66
CA LYS A 156 25.84 6.09 -0.79
C LYS A 156 25.03 7.25 -1.41
N ASN A 157 23.80 7.45 -0.96
CA ASN A 157 22.95 8.54 -1.45
C ASN A 157 23.46 9.92 -1.05
N ILE A 158 23.95 10.10 0.19
CA ILE A 158 24.58 11.34 0.64
C ILE A 158 25.84 11.63 -0.18
N GLN A 159 26.69 10.63 -0.41
CA GLN A 159 27.92 10.79 -1.21
C GLN A 159 27.60 11.18 -2.65
N ALA A 160 26.62 10.53 -3.27
CA ALA A 160 26.16 10.87 -4.61
C ALA A 160 25.51 12.28 -4.68
N SER A 161 24.86 12.72 -3.61
CA SER A 161 24.31 14.08 -3.54
C SER A 161 25.39 15.15 -3.41
N ARG A 162 26.44 14.87 -2.62
CA ARG A 162 27.61 15.75 -2.49
C ARG A 162 28.36 15.87 -3.81
N SER A 163 28.63 14.76 -4.51
CA SER A 163 29.32 14.81 -5.80
C SER A 163 28.53 15.61 -6.86
N ARG A 164 27.19 15.49 -6.87
CA ARG A 164 26.33 16.33 -7.74
C ARG A 164 26.38 17.81 -7.36
N THR A 165 26.42 18.12 -6.07
CA THR A 165 26.51 19.50 -5.58
C THR A 165 27.87 20.11 -5.95
N GLU A 166 28.95 19.35 -5.78
CA GLU A 166 30.31 19.74 -6.17
C GLU A 166 30.42 19.95 -7.69
N ALA A 167 29.82 19.08 -8.50
CA ALA A 167 29.77 19.22 -9.96
C ALA A 167 28.92 20.43 -10.41
N PHE A 168 27.82 20.72 -9.72
CA PHE A 168 27.01 21.92 -9.99
C PHE A 168 27.76 23.20 -9.61
N VAL A 169 28.38 23.24 -8.43
CA VAL A 169 29.16 24.40 -7.97
C VAL A 169 30.38 24.63 -8.85
N SER A 170 31.05 23.58 -9.33
CA SER A 170 32.15 23.72 -10.29
C SER A 170 31.67 24.24 -11.66
N THR A 171 30.51 23.79 -12.14
CA THR A 171 29.91 24.25 -13.41
C THR A 171 29.46 25.71 -13.33
N VAL A 172 28.83 26.12 -12.21
CA VAL A 172 28.43 27.52 -11.98
C VAL A 172 29.66 28.41 -11.78
N GLY A 173 30.71 27.91 -11.13
CA GLY A 173 32.01 28.59 -11.03
C GLY A 173 32.70 28.78 -12.39
N GLN A 174 32.53 27.85 -13.32
CA GLN A 174 33.02 27.98 -14.70
C GLN A 174 32.18 28.97 -15.53
N HIS A 175 30.85 29.04 -15.31
CA HIS A 175 29.98 30.00 -16.00
C HIS A 175 30.06 31.43 -15.44
N ALA A 176 30.51 31.62 -14.19
CA ALA A 176 30.73 32.96 -13.62
C ALA A 176 31.93 33.70 -14.24
N HIS A 177 32.78 33.03 -15.03
CA HIS A 177 33.91 33.62 -15.75
C HIS A 177 33.71 33.71 -17.27
N ALA A 178 32.51 33.44 -17.79
CA ALA A 178 32.20 33.67 -19.19
C ALA A 178 31.69 35.12 -19.38
N SER A 179 32.55 35.96 -19.93
CA SER A 179 32.24 37.32 -20.38
C SER A 179 31.05 37.34 -21.34
N LEU A 180 30.00 38.08 -20.98
CA LEU A 180 28.86 38.38 -21.85
C LEU A 180 29.28 39.31 -23.00
N PRO A 181 28.90 39.03 -24.26
CA PRO A 181 29.06 39.98 -25.36
C PRO A 181 28.01 41.11 -25.27
N PRO A 182 28.33 42.35 -25.70
CA PRO A 182 27.39 43.47 -25.59
C PRO A 182 26.30 43.34 -26.67
N SER A 183 25.06 43.06 -26.28
CA SER A 183 23.91 43.09 -27.18
C SER A 183 23.42 44.54 -27.37
N ALA A 184 23.54 45.03 -28.60
CA ALA A 184 22.94 46.26 -29.06
C ALA A 184 21.40 46.18 -28.97
N SER A 185 20.78 47.08 -28.22
CA SER A 185 19.33 47.33 -28.24
C SER A 185 19.09 48.84 -28.33
N PRO A 186 18.55 49.37 -29.45
CA PRO A 186 18.47 50.79 -29.72
C PRO A 186 17.12 51.38 -29.29
N LEU A 187 16.80 51.36 -27.98
CA LEU A 187 15.50 51.89 -27.52
C LEU A 187 15.51 52.76 -26.26
N TYR A 188 16.67 53.12 -25.71
CA TYR A 188 16.75 54.21 -24.72
C TYR A 188 17.96 55.09 -24.99
N GLY A 189 17.68 56.34 -25.37
CA GLY A 189 18.64 57.38 -25.69
C GLY A 189 19.32 58.00 -24.45
N THR A 190 20.48 58.60 -24.71
CA THR A 190 21.40 59.28 -23.78
C THR A 190 20.85 60.64 -23.28
N PRO A 191 21.50 61.34 -22.32
CA PRO A 191 22.69 62.10 -22.67
C PRO A 191 23.86 62.04 -21.67
N ASN A 192 25.01 62.30 -22.27
CA ASN A 192 26.38 62.34 -21.81
C ASN A 192 26.65 63.54 -20.88
N ARG A 193 27.50 63.38 -19.84
CA ARG A 193 28.14 64.52 -19.14
C ARG A 193 29.63 64.24 -18.95
N GLY A 194 30.42 65.22 -19.39
CA GLY A 194 31.85 65.17 -19.72
C GLY A 194 32.84 64.65 -18.67
N THR A 195 33.95 64.14 -19.19
CA THR A 195 35.22 63.77 -18.54
C THR A 195 36.06 65.03 -18.18
N PRO A 196 37.16 64.90 -17.39
CA PRO A 196 38.45 64.43 -17.94
C PRO A 196 39.21 63.39 -17.07
N SER A 197 40.01 62.56 -17.76
CA SER A 197 41.04 61.58 -17.32
C SER A 197 42.25 62.25 -16.60
N PRO A 198 43.35 61.55 -16.18
CA PRO A 198 43.74 60.15 -16.42
C PRO A 198 44.39 59.38 -15.23
N GLY A 199 44.52 58.06 -15.37
CA GLY A 199 45.27 57.23 -14.41
C GLY A 199 45.38 55.76 -14.82
N ALA A 200 46.23 55.51 -15.83
CA ALA A 200 46.99 54.30 -16.16
C ALA A 200 46.33 52.91 -16.05
N ASP A 201 46.27 52.30 -17.23
CA ASP A 201 45.79 50.97 -17.59
C ASP A 201 46.68 49.80 -17.16
N LEU A 202 46.02 48.64 -17.04
CA LEU A 202 46.42 47.30 -17.49
C LEU A 202 47.70 46.66 -16.89
N ILE A 203 47.48 45.66 -16.04
CA ILE A 203 48.39 44.51 -15.91
C ILE A 203 47.73 43.28 -16.52
N SER A 204 48.16 42.99 -17.75
CA SER A 204 48.09 41.70 -18.42
C SER A 204 49.08 40.73 -17.77
N LEU A 205 48.61 39.53 -17.41
CA LEU A 205 49.45 38.43 -16.94
C LEU A 205 49.53 37.35 -18.01
N ASN A 206 50.72 37.17 -18.60
CA ASN A 206 51.35 35.87 -18.90
C ASN A 206 52.70 36.04 -19.61
N PRO A 207 53.58 35.02 -19.64
CA PRO A 207 54.46 34.61 -18.55
C PRO A 207 55.94 34.62 -19.00
N MET A 208 56.84 34.13 -18.14
CA MET A 208 58.19 33.58 -18.41
C MET A 208 59.37 34.30 -17.75
N GLY A 209 60.09 33.52 -16.92
CA GLY A 209 61.56 33.49 -16.90
C GLY A 209 62.26 34.33 -15.83
N GLY A 210 63.08 33.67 -15.03
CA GLY A 210 64.31 34.26 -14.49
C GLY A 210 64.37 34.49 -12.99
N ASP A 211 65.06 33.57 -12.32
CA ASP A 211 65.90 33.73 -11.13
C ASP A 211 66.14 35.15 -10.61
N GLN A 212 65.88 35.40 -9.31
CA GLN A 212 66.99 35.60 -8.36
C GLN A 212 66.50 35.74 -6.91
N GLN A 213 67.07 34.86 -6.11
CA GLN A 213 67.18 34.79 -4.67
C GLN A 213 68.02 35.96 -4.11
N LEU A 214 67.72 36.43 -2.89
CA LEU A 214 68.55 37.17 -1.89
C LEU A 214 67.63 38.18 -1.14
N GLN A 215 67.61 38.35 0.19
CA GLN A 215 68.39 37.85 1.30
C GLN A 215 67.65 38.26 2.60
N LEU A 216 67.65 37.39 3.60
CA LEU A 216 67.25 37.69 4.99
C LEU A 216 68.06 38.86 5.57
N GLN A 217 67.42 39.76 6.33
CA GLN A 217 68.07 40.37 7.49
C GLN A 217 67.10 40.95 8.54
N MET A 218 67.00 40.21 9.65
CA MET A 218 67.14 40.62 11.05
C MET A 218 66.22 41.67 11.72
N MET A 219 65.88 41.27 12.97
CA MET A 219 65.67 42.06 14.19
C MET A 219 64.27 42.63 14.49
N GLU A 220 63.57 41.85 15.34
CA GLU A 220 63.27 42.15 16.75
C GLU A 220 62.59 43.47 17.17
N GLU A 221 61.65 43.27 18.11
CA GLU A 221 61.12 44.17 19.14
C GLU A 221 59.95 45.14 18.84
N GLY A 222 58.99 45.09 19.76
CA GLY A 222 58.30 46.28 20.28
C GLY A 222 56.84 46.47 19.86
N GLY A 223 55.91 46.26 20.81
CA GLY A 223 54.45 46.50 20.70
C GLY A 223 54.05 47.93 20.30
N GLN A 224 52.78 48.28 20.07
CA GLN A 224 51.54 47.86 20.74
C GLN A 224 50.32 48.16 19.83
N ASN A 225 49.25 47.38 20.03
CA ASN A 225 47.82 47.72 19.84
C ASN A 225 47.23 47.98 18.44
N THR A 226 46.54 46.97 17.88
CA THR A 226 45.27 47.10 17.10
C THR A 226 44.42 45.79 17.20
N PRO A 227 43.07 45.84 17.29
CA PRO A 227 42.18 44.66 17.44
C PRO A 227 41.48 44.26 16.10
N PRO A 228 40.57 43.26 16.05
CA PRO A 228 40.69 41.84 16.38
C PRO A 228 40.42 40.94 15.14
N SER A 229 41.42 40.23 14.61
CA SER A 229 41.25 39.23 13.53
C SER A 229 41.33 37.77 14.02
N THR A 230 41.59 37.55 15.31
CA THR A 230 41.96 36.24 15.88
C THR A 230 40.78 35.30 16.19
N SER A 231 39.54 35.80 16.20
CA SER A 231 38.33 35.02 16.55
C SER A 231 37.96 33.97 15.49
N TRP A 232 38.06 34.33 14.20
CA TRP A 232 37.66 33.46 13.10
C TRP A 232 38.59 32.25 12.91
N GLY A 233 39.89 32.44 13.12
CA GLY A 233 40.88 31.36 13.05
C GLY A 233 40.70 30.33 14.17
N GLN A 234 40.51 30.79 15.42
CA GLN A 234 40.29 29.89 16.56
C GLN A 234 38.95 29.14 16.47
N CYS A 235 37.88 29.79 15.98
CA CYS A 235 36.59 29.13 15.78
C CYS A 235 36.63 28.06 14.67
N ARG A 236 37.44 28.26 13.63
CA ARG A 236 37.65 27.26 12.57
C ARG A 236 38.49 26.08 13.06
N GLN A 237 39.58 26.36 13.79
CA GLN A 237 40.47 25.31 14.31
C GLN A 237 39.75 24.41 15.32
N THR A 238 38.99 24.99 16.25
CA THR A 238 38.19 24.24 17.23
C THR A 238 37.06 23.43 16.60
N ARG A 239 36.50 23.90 15.48
CA ARG A 239 35.50 23.16 14.71
C ARG A 239 36.11 22.02 13.92
N THR A 240 37.29 22.20 13.33
CA THR A 240 38.03 21.11 12.67
C THR A 240 38.52 20.05 13.66
N ASP A 241 38.95 20.45 14.85
CA ASP A 241 39.40 19.51 15.89
C ASP A 241 38.23 18.70 16.48
N LYS A 242 37.07 19.33 16.70
CA LYS A 242 35.83 18.61 17.05
C LYS A 242 35.40 17.64 15.95
N PHE A 243 35.52 18.04 14.68
CA PHE A 243 35.18 17.18 13.54
C PHE A 243 36.13 15.99 13.41
N ARG A 244 37.43 16.20 13.66
CA ARG A 244 38.47 15.16 13.66
C ARG A 244 38.29 14.19 14.83
N GLY A 245 37.93 14.70 16.01
CA GLY A 245 37.57 13.91 17.18
C GLY A 245 36.36 13.00 16.92
N THR A 246 35.31 13.51 16.25
CA THR A 246 34.15 12.70 15.85
C THR A 246 34.48 11.68 14.75
N MET A 247 35.38 11.98 13.81
CA MET A 247 35.83 10.99 12.83
C MET A 247 36.61 9.85 13.49
N LEU A 248 37.55 10.17 14.38
CA LEU A 248 38.38 9.16 15.06
C LEU A 248 37.54 8.25 15.98
N THR A 249 36.58 8.81 16.71
CA THR A 249 35.62 8.00 17.49
C THR A 249 34.71 7.15 16.61
N THR A 250 34.30 7.67 15.45
CA THR A 250 33.51 6.91 14.47
C THR A 250 34.34 5.75 13.88
N VAL A 251 35.60 5.98 13.51
CA VAL A 251 36.52 4.95 12.98
C VAL A 251 36.85 3.89 14.03
N CYS A 252 37.10 4.27 15.30
CA CYS A 252 37.27 3.31 16.39
C CYS A 252 36.01 2.48 16.65
N SER A 253 34.83 3.10 16.57
CA SER A 253 33.53 2.39 16.70
C SER A 253 33.30 1.42 15.54
N PHE A 254 33.75 1.76 14.32
CA PHE A 254 33.73 0.85 13.16
C PHE A 254 34.71 -0.31 13.32
N GLY A 255 35.88 -0.10 13.94
CA GLY A 255 36.84 -1.16 14.23
C GLY A 255 36.33 -2.19 15.24
N GLN A 256 35.67 -1.74 16.31
CA GLN A 256 35.05 -2.65 17.29
C GLN A 256 33.85 -3.41 16.71
N LEU A 257 33.06 -2.77 15.84
CA LEU A 257 32.00 -3.45 15.07
C LEU A 257 32.55 -4.46 14.07
N ALA A 258 33.67 -4.17 13.41
CA ALA A 258 34.31 -5.10 12.48
C ALA A 258 34.83 -6.36 13.19
N ALA A 259 35.41 -6.22 14.39
CA ALA A 259 35.86 -7.36 15.18
C ALA A 259 34.68 -8.24 15.65
N MET A 260 33.59 -7.62 16.11
CA MET A 260 32.40 -8.35 16.57
C MET A 260 31.62 -9.01 15.41
N VAL A 261 31.60 -8.38 14.23
CA VAL A 261 31.01 -8.96 13.01
C VAL A 261 31.88 -10.08 12.45
N SER A 262 33.21 -9.98 12.59
CA SER A 262 34.14 -11.05 12.21
C SER A 262 33.96 -12.31 13.07
N GLU A 263 33.78 -12.16 14.40
CA GLU A 263 33.44 -13.29 15.28
C GLU A 263 32.09 -13.92 14.94
N GLN A 264 31.12 -13.13 14.46
CA GLN A 264 29.82 -13.65 14.01
C GLN A 264 29.85 -14.28 12.62
N SER A 265 30.83 -13.93 11.78
CA SER A 265 31.00 -14.52 10.45
C SER A 265 31.51 -15.97 10.51
N GLU A 266 32.30 -16.34 11.52
CA GLU A 266 32.68 -17.75 11.77
C GLU A 266 31.49 -18.61 12.21
N MET A 267 30.48 -18.01 12.85
CA MET A 267 29.24 -18.71 13.21
C MET A 267 28.33 -18.91 12.00
N ILE A 268 28.36 -17.99 11.02
CA ILE A 268 27.62 -18.09 9.74
C ILE A 268 28.20 -19.22 8.86
N GLN A 269 29.51 -19.44 8.87
CA GLN A 269 30.12 -20.59 8.15
C GLN A 269 29.66 -21.96 8.72
N ARG A 270 29.27 -22.02 9.99
CA ARG A 270 28.67 -23.23 10.59
C ARG A 270 27.17 -23.38 10.28
N ILE A 271 26.51 -22.31 9.85
CA ILE A 271 25.11 -22.33 9.39
C ILE A 271 25.06 -22.76 7.93
N ASP A 272 25.98 -22.32 7.07
CA ASP A 272 26.08 -22.79 5.68
C ASP A 272 26.27 -24.31 5.58
N ALA A 273 27.00 -24.92 6.52
CA ALA A 273 27.13 -26.37 6.64
C ALA A 273 25.79 -27.10 6.93
N ASN A 274 24.84 -26.43 7.60
CA ASN A 274 23.49 -26.96 7.81
C ASN A 274 22.54 -26.62 6.64
N THR A 275 22.86 -25.62 5.83
CA THR A 275 22.06 -25.24 4.65
C THR A 275 22.25 -26.25 3.51
N GLU A 276 23.46 -26.79 3.32
CA GLU A 276 23.70 -27.89 2.37
C GLU A 276 22.88 -29.14 2.74
N ASP A 277 22.83 -29.52 4.01
CA ASP A 277 21.99 -30.63 4.48
C ASP A 277 20.48 -30.38 4.26
N VAL A 278 20.02 -29.12 4.36
CA VAL A 278 18.62 -28.77 4.06
C VAL A 278 18.34 -28.83 2.56
N VAL A 279 19.27 -28.40 1.71
CA VAL A 279 19.15 -28.49 0.26
C VAL A 279 19.11 -29.95 -0.17
N ASP A 280 19.98 -30.81 0.37
CA ASP A 280 19.98 -32.26 0.09
C ASP A 280 18.67 -32.93 0.55
N ASN A 281 18.13 -32.52 1.70
CA ASN A 281 16.84 -33.01 2.18
C ASN A 281 15.66 -32.55 1.29
N VAL A 282 15.71 -31.33 0.76
CA VAL A 282 14.69 -30.79 -0.16
C VAL A 282 14.78 -31.47 -1.53
N GLU A 283 15.98 -31.73 -2.05
CA GLU A 283 16.16 -32.51 -3.28
C GLU A 283 15.72 -33.97 -3.10
N GLY A 284 15.98 -34.54 -1.93
CA GLY A 284 15.47 -35.86 -1.53
C GLY A 284 13.94 -35.90 -1.54
N ALA A 285 13.29 -34.89 -0.96
CA ALA A 285 11.83 -34.76 -0.96
C ALA A 285 11.27 -34.56 -2.39
N GLN A 286 11.95 -33.78 -3.23
CA GLN A 286 11.57 -33.60 -4.63
C GLN A 286 11.67 -34.91 -5.43
N LYS A 287 12.72 -35.72 -5.20
CA LYS A 287 12.85 -37.06 -5.81
C LYS A 287 11.73 -37.99 -5.37
N GLU A 288 11.34 -37.97 -4.11
CA GLU A 288 10.22 -38.78 -3.61
C GLU A 288 8.86 -38.31 -4.18
N LEU A 289 8.66 -37.01 -4.32
CA LEU A 289 7.48 -36.45 -4.99
C LEU A 289 7.42 -36.84 -6.47
N LEU A 290 8.55 -36.84 -7.18
CA LEU A 290 8.63 -37.26 -8.58
C LEU A 290 8.39 -38.78 -8.73
N LYS A 291 8.85 -39.61 -7.78
CA LYS A 291 8.49 -41.03 -7.74
C LYS A 291 7.01 -41.23 -7.47
N TYR A 292 6.40 -40.44 -6.58
CA TYR A 292 4.96 -40.49 -6.33
C TYR A 292 4.18 -40.06 -7.58
N TRP A 293 4.63 -39.00 -8.26
CA TRP A 293 4.08 -38.53 -9.52
C TRP A 293 4.18 -39.59 -10.64
N SER A 294 5.31 -40.29 -10.77
CA SER A 294 5.44 -41.38 -11.75
C SER A 294 4.54 -42.57 -11.42
N ARG A 295 4.32 -42.84 -10.12
CA ARG A 295 3.41 -43.90 -9.64
C ARG A 295 1.94 -43.55 -9.84
N VAL A 296 1.57 -42.27 -9.70
CA VAL A 296 0.23 -41.75 -9.98
C VAL A 296 -0.03 -41.67 -11.48
N SER A 297 0.94 -41.19 -12.26
CA SER A 297 0.81 -41.07 -13.73
C SER A 297 0.93 -42.41 -14.47
N GLY A 298 1.61 -43.40 -13.89
CA GLY A 298 1.63 -44.79 -14.39
C GLY A 298 0.30 -45.52 -14.21
N ASN A 299 -0.60 -45.02 -13.35
CA ASN A 299 -1.88 -45.65 -13.07
C ASN A 299 -2.96 -45.13 -14.04
N ARG A 300 -2.83 -45.53 -15.32
CA ARG A 300 -3.67 -45.08 -16.45
C ARG A 300 -5.18 -45.19 -16.17
N TRP A 301 -5.58 -46.15 -15.34
CA TRP A 301 -6.99 -46.36 -14.96
C TRP A 301 -7.51 -45.35 -13.94
N LEU A 302 -6.65 -44.83 -13.05
CA LEU A 302 -7.01 -43.79 -12.08
C LEU A 302 -7.20 -42.43 -12.77
N ILE A 303 -6.30 -42.12 -13.74
CA ILE A 303 -6.45 -40.95 -14.62
C ILE A 303 -7.75 -41.06 -15.43
N ALA A 304 -8.06 -42.22 -16.00
CA ALA A 304 -9.30 -42.41 -16.74
C ALA A 304 -10.56 -42.24 -15.86
N LYS A 305 -10.52 -42.64 -14.59
CA LYS A 305 -11.62 -42.40 -13.64
C LYS A 305 -11.77 -40.93 -13.25
N MET A 306 -10.67 -40.22 -13.00
CA MET A 306 -10.70 -38.77 -12.75
C MET A 306 -11.23 -38.00 -13.97
N PHE A 307 -10.79 -38.35 -15.17
CA PHE A 307 -11.30 -37.76 -16.42
C PHE A 307 -12.76 -38.15 -16.69
N GLY A 308 -13.16 -39.38 -16.38
CA GLY A 308 -14.55 -39.84 -16.54
C GLY A 308 -15.54 -39.11 -15.63
N VAL A 309 -15.10 -38.65 -14.45
CA VAL A 309 -15.91 -37.83 -13.54
C VAL A 309 -15.98 -36.37 -14.02
N LEU A 310 -14.91 -35.84 -14.65
CA LEU A 310 -14.89 -34.49 -15.22
C LEU A 310 -15.68 -34.36 -16.54
N VAL A 311 -15.69 -35.40 -17.38
CA VAL A 311 -16.35 -35.36 -18.71
C VAL A 311 -17.87 -35.54 -18.62
N ARG A 312 -18.41 -36.00 -17.48
CA ARG A 312 -19.86 -36.21 -17.31
C ARG A 312 -20.62 -35.02 -16.74
N ARG A 313 -19.97 -33.86 -16.59
CA ARG A 313 -20.65 -32.58 -16.32
C ARG A 313 -20.81 -31.86 -17.67
N PRO A 314 -22.02 -31.71 -18.22
CA PRO A 314 -22.19 -30.98 -19.46
C PRO A 314 -21.73 -29.54 -19.24
N LEU A 315 -20.71 -29.12 -19.99
CA LEU A 315 -20.27 -27.73 -20.11
C LEU A 315 -21.37 -26.95 -20.83
N LEU A 316 -22.37 -26.51 -20.07
CA LEU A 316 -23.06 -25.28 -20.41
C LEU A 316 -22.02 -24.15 -20.28
N PRO A 317 -21.96 -23.19 -21.21
CA PRO A 317 -21.10 -22.03 -21.06
C PRO A 317 -21.45 -21.35 -19.74
N SER A 318 -20.56 -21.45 -18.75
CA SER A 318 -20.71 -20.76 -17.49
C SER A 318 -20.70 -19.27 -17.81
N VAL A 319 -21.86 -18.62 -17.68
CA VAL A 319 -21.93 -17.16 -17.64
C VAL A 319 -21.08 -16.76 -16.44
N THR A 320 -19.86 -16.30 -16.68
CA THR A 320 -18.96 -15.84 -15.62
C THR A 320 -19.69 -14.74 -14.86
N MET A 321 -19.73 -14.82 -13.52
CA MET A 321 -20.46 -13.86 -12.66
C MET A 321 -20.11 -12.38 -12.96
N ALA A 322 -18.90 -12.12 -13.48
CA ALA A 322 -18.45 -10.81 -13.95
C ALA A 322 -19.25 -10.24 -15.15
N THR A 323 -19.87 -11.10 -15.96
CA THR A 323 -20.71 -10.73 -17.13
C THR A 323 -22.19 -10.56 -16.77
N ARG A 324 -22.56 -10.77 -15.50
CA ARG A 324 -23.92 -10.58 -15.03
C ARG A 324 -24.31 -9.10 -15.16
N THR A 325 -25.56 -8.87 -15.53
CA THR A 325 -26.15 -7.54 -15.63
C THR A 325 -27.42 -7.45 -14.79
N PHE A 326 -27.75 -6.25 -14.35
CA PHE A 326 -29.00 -5.92 -13.68
C PHE A 326 -29.81 -4.95 -14.55
N LYS A 327 -31.10 -4.83 -14.28
CA LYS A 327 -31.99 -3.94 -15.02
C LYS A 327 -32.33 -2.71 -14.19
N LEU A 328 -32.03 -1.53 -14.71
CA LEU A 328 -32.42 -0.26 -14.12
C LEU A 328 -33.92 0.01 -14.34
N ASN A 329 -34.52 0.91 -13.57
CA ASN A 329 -35.91 1.36 -13.77
C ASN A 329 -36.16 2.01 -15.15
N THR A 330 -35.11 2.53 -15.80
CA THR A 330 -35.13 3.02 -17.18
C THR A 330 -35.22 1.91 -18.23
N GLY A 331 -35.05 0.65 -17.81
CA GLY A 331 -34.96 -0.51 -18.69
C GLY A 331 -33.55 -0.82 -19.20
N GLN A 332 -32.58 0.09 -19.01
CA GLN A 332 -31.19 -0.12 -19.39
C GLN A 332 -30.54 -1.22 -18.54
N ALA A 333 -29.70 -2.04 -19.16
CA ALA A 333 -28.88 -3.02 -18.46
C ALA A 333 -27.61 -2.36 -17.89
N ILE A 334 -27.31 -2.63 -16.63
CA ILE A 334 -26.09 -2.19 -15.95
C ILE A 334 -25.24 -3.42 -15.59
N PRO A 335 -23.95 -3.47 -15.94
CA PRO A 335 -23.06 -4.54 -15.49
C PRO A 335 -22.99 -4.65 -13.96
N ALA A 336 -22.86 -5.88 -13.46
CA ALA A 336 -22.76 -6.14 -12.03
C ALA A 336 -21.41 -5.72 -11.45
N LEU A 337 -20.35 -5.73 -12.27
CA LEU A 337 -19.00 -5.31 -11.89
C LEU A 337 -18.54 -4.15 -12.78
N GLY A 338 -17.95 -3.14 -12.16
CA GLY A 338 -17.32 -2.03 -12.86
C GLY A 338 -15.97 -1.63 -12.29
N LEU A 339 -15.20 -0.90 -13.10
CA LEU A 339 -13.94 -0.31 -12.71
C LEU A 339 -14.18 1.06 -12.08
N GLY A 340 -13.77 1.22 -10.82
CA GLY A 340 -13.71 2.53 -10.18
C GLY A 340 -12.42 3.27 -10.53
N THR A 341 -12.51 4.57 -10.83
CA THR A 341 -11.33 5.37 -11.24
C THR A 341 -10.82 6.33 -10.16
N TRP A 342 -11.48 6.41 -8.99
CA TRP A 342 -11.12 7.32 -7.90
C TRP A 342 -9.72 7.03 -7.30
N GLN A 343 -8.96 8.10 -7.02
CA GLN A 343 -7.58 8.04 -6.50
C GLN A 343 -6.63 7.20 -7.36
N SER A 344 -6.83 7.18 -8.67
CA SER A 344 -5.81 6.65 -9.58
C SER A 344 -4.70 7.69 -9.72
N GLU A 345 -3.45 7.26 -9.62
CA GLU A 345 -2.31 8.16 -9.80
C GLU A 345 -2.31 8.75 -11.22
N PRO A 346 -1.88 10.01 -11.40
CA PRO A 346 -1.72 10.61 -12.72
C PRO A 346 -0.88 9.74 -13.64
N GLY A 347 -1.31 9.58 -14.88
CA GLY A 347 -0.68 8.74 -15.90
C GLY A 347 -0.88 7.23 -15.74
N LYS A 348 -1.70 6.77 -14.78
CA LYS A 348 -2.00 5.34 -14.60
C LYS A 348 -3.43 4.95 -14.98
N VAL A 349 -4.37 5.89 -14.96
CA VAL A 349 -5.79 5.53 -15.14
C VAL A 349 -6.09 5.18 -16.59
N ARG A 350 -5.43 5.83 -17.56
CA ARG A 350 -5.56 5.53 -18.99
C ARG A 350 -5.32 4.04 -19.27
N ASP A 351 -4.14 3.56 -18.87
CA ASP A 351 -3.73 2.17 -19.07
C ASP A 351 -4.65 1.20 -18.31
N ALA A 352 -5.12 1.58 -17.12
CA ALA A 352 -6.04 0.77 -16.33
C ALA A 352 -7.42 0.62 -17.00
N VAL A 353 -7.96 1.70 -17.58
CA VAL A 353 -9.24 1.69 -18.30
C VAL A 353 -9.13 0.86 -19.58
N ALA A 354 -8.08 1.10 -20.38
CA ALA A 354 -7.84 0.34 -21.61
C ALA A 354 -7.68 -1.17 -21.30
N HIS A 355 -6.90 -1.51 -20.27
CA HIS A 355 -6.72 -2.90 -19.82
C HIS A 355 -8.03 -3.52 -19.33
N ALA A 356 -8.82 -2.82 -18.51
CA ALA A 356 -10.08 -3.33 -18.00
C ALA A 356 -11.08 -3.63 -19.13
N LEU A 357 -11.23 -2.73 -20.10
CA LEU A 357 -12.12 -2.95 -21.24
C LEU A 357 -11.66 -4.13 -22.11
N LYS A 358 -10.34 -4.27 -22.30
CA LYS A 358 -9.74 -5.43 -22.98
C LYS A 358 -9.95 -6.74 -22.21
N ALA A 359 -9.88 -6.71 -20.89
CA ALA A 359 -10.10 -7.86 -20.01
C ALA A 359 -11.58 -8.30 -19.94
N GLY A 360 -12.51 -7.44 -20.35
CA GLY A 360 -13.94 -7.76 -20.44
C GLY A 360 -14.85 -6.89 -19.57
N TYR A 361 -14.32 -5.88 -18.86
CA TYR A 361 -15.17 -4.91 -18.18
C TYR A 361 -16.02 -4.15 -19.18
N ARG A 362 -17.26 -3.84 -18.79
CA ARG A 362 -18.19 -3.02 -19.57
C ARG A 362 -18.82 -1.90 -18.75
N LEU A 363 -18.32 -1.62 -17.56
CA LEU A 363 -18.72 -0.47 -16.74
C LEU A 363 -17.48 0.28 -16.24
N ILE A 364 -17.41 1.57 -16.54
CA ILE A 364 -16.37 2.48 -16.06
C ILE A 364 -17.03 3.59 -15.25
N ASP A 365 -16.64 3.71 -13.98
CA ASP A 365 -17.13 4.75 -13.07
C ASP A 365 -16.13 5.89 -12.94
N CYS A 366 -16.57 7.09 -13.34
CA CYS A 366 -15.82 8.34 -13.35
C CYS A 366 -16.52 9.39 -12.48
N ALA A 367 -15.86 10.53 -12.25
CA ALA A 367 -16.49 11.73 -11.73
C ALA A 367 -15.61 12.94 -12.00
N TYR A 368 -16.23 14.11 -12.18
CA TYR A 368 -15.52 15.38 -12.36
C TYR A 368 -14.46 15.64 -11.27
N CYS A 369 -14.82 15.40 -10.01
CA CYS A 369 -13.93 15.73 -8.88
C CYS A 369 -12.70 14.82 -8.78
N TYR A 370 -12.68 13.67 -9.45
CA TYR A 370 -11.53 12.77 -9.45
C TYR A 370 -10.34 13.39 -10.19
N GLY A 371 -10.60 14.37 -11.08
CA GLY A 371 -9.55 15.10 -11.78
C GLY A 371 -8.80 14.29 -12.82
N ASN A 372 -9.34 13.15 -13.24
CA ASN A 372 -8.70 12.21 -14.14
C ASN A 372 -9.60 11.77 -15.31
N GLU A 373 -10.74 12.43 -15.53
CA GLU A 373 -11.66 12.12 -16.64
C GLU A 373 -11.00 12.24 -18.01
N GLU A 374 -10.01 13.12 -18.17
CA GLU A 374 -9.25 13.27 -19.42
C GLU A 374 -8.42 12.03 -19.75
N GLU A 375 -7.68 11.50 -18.77
CA GLU A 375 -6.93 10.25 -18.93
C GLU A 375 -7.87 9.04 -19.11
N VAL A 376 -9.04 9.05 -18.46
CA VAL A 376 -10.06 8.03 -18.68
C VAL A 376 -10.59 8.11 -20.12
N GLY A 377 -10.86 9.30 -20.63
CA GLY A 377 -11.28 9.53 -22.02
C GLY A 377 -10.27 8.98 -23.02
N GLN A 378 -8.98 9.21 -22.78
CA GLN A 378 -7.90 8.62 -23.58
C GLN A 378 -7.94 7.08 -23.55
N GLY A 379 -8.14 6.47 -22.37
CA GLY A 379 -8.23 5.02 -22.23
C GLY A 379 -9.47 4.42 -22.91
N LEU A 380 -10.60 5.14 -22.89
CA LEU A 380 -11.80 4.78 -23.64
C LEU A 380 -11.55 4.84 -25.15
N ALA A 381 -10.93 5.93 -25.63
CA ALA A 381 -10.60 6.11 -27.05
C ALA A 381 -9.65 4.99 -27.55
N GLU A 382 -8.63 4.62 -26.76
CA GLU A 382 -7.75 3.49 -27.07
C GLU A 382 -8.52 2.16 -27.18
N ALA A 383 -9.43 1.90 -26.23
CA ALA A 383 -10.26 0.69 -26.27
C ALA A 383 -11.21 0.67 -27.47
N PHE A 384 -11.77 1.83 -27.84
CA PHE A 384 -12.64 1.95 -29.01
C PHE A 384 -11.87 1.75 -30.31
N ALA A 385 -10.67 2.32 -30.42
CA ALA A 385 -9.76 2.07 -31.53
C ALA A 385 -9.34 0.58 -31.63
N ALA A 386 -9.27 -0.12 -30.49
CA ALA A 386 -9.00 -1.54 -30.41
C ALA A 386 -10.23 -2.44 -30.70
N GLY A 387 -11.40 -1.85 -31.04
CA GLY A 387 -12.59 -2.57 -31.50
C GLY A 387 -13.72 -2.73 -30.47
N VAL A 388 -13.60 -2.14 -29.27
CA VAL A 388 -14.73 -2.07 -28.32
C VAL A 388 -15.75 -1.03 -28.80
N LYS A 389 -17.03 -1.37 -28.85
CA LYS A 389 -18.06 -0.42 -29.28
C LYS A 389 -18.50 0.48 -28.13
N ARG A 390 -18.82 1.75 -28.41
CA ARG A 390 -19.28 2.71 -27.40
C ARG A 390 -20.59 2.25 -26.75
N GLU A 391 -21.51 1.70 -27.53
CA GLU A 391 -22.81 1.20 -27.05
C GLU A 391 -22.70 0.00 -26.09
N ASP A 392 -21.58 -0.73 -26.11
CA ASP A 392 -21.34 -1.87 -25.22
C ASP A 392 -20.76 -1.45 -23.86
N VAL A 393 -20.27 -0.21 -23.73
CA VAL A 393 -19.63 0.29 -22.50
C VAL A 393 -20.57 1.22 -21.75
N PHE A 394 -20.86 0.89 -20.50
CA PHE A 394 -21.63 1.70 -19.57
C PHE A 394 -20.72 2.70 -18.86
N VAL A 395 -20.81 3.97 -19.21
CA VAL A 395 -19.97 5.04 -18.61
C VAL A 395 -20.78 5.84 -17.60
N VAL A 396 -20.26 5.96 -16.37
CA VAL A 396 -20.84 6.78 -15.30
C VAL A 396 -19.99 8.02 -15.07
N SER A 397 -20.60 9.19 -14.98
CA SER A 397 -19.96 10.38 -14.39
C SER A 397 -20.89 11.06 -13.37
N LYS A 398 -20.38 12.07 -12.68
CA LYS A 398 -21.06 12.68 -11.52
C LYS A 398 -20.89 14.19 -11.52
N VAL A 399 -21.98 14.92 -11.36
CA VAL A 399 -21.95 16.37 -11.09
C VAL A 399 -21.39 16.60 -9.69
N TRP A 400 -20.31 17.37 -9.61
CA TRP A 400 -19.67 17.71 -8.35
C TRP A 400 -20.38 18.87 -7.64
N ALA A 401 -20.15 18.99 -6.33
CA ALA A 401 -20.80 19.95 -5.44
C ALA A 401 -20.64 21.43 -5.84
N THR A 402 -19.63 21.80 -6.63
CA THR A 402 -19.47 23.19 -7.17
C THR A 402 -20.30 23.46 -8.43
N TYR A 403 -20.99 22.43 -8.94
CA TYR A 403 -21.79 22.45 -10.17
C TYR A 403 -23.24 22.01 -9.95
N THR A 404 -23.68 21.75 -8.72
CA THR A 404 -25.04 21.28 -8.42
C THR A 404 -26.14 22.31 -8.68
N THR A 405 -25.78 23.58 -8.94
CA THR A 405 -26.68 24.64 -9.45
C THR A 405 -26.54 24.89 -10.95
N ARG A 406 -25.61 24.21 -11.62
CA ARG A 406 -25.26 24.36 -13.04
C ARG A 406 -25.00 22.98 -13.66
N CYS A 407 -25.94 22.05 -13.47
CA CYS A 407 -25.71 20.63 -13.80
C CYS A 407 -25.39 20.38 -15.27
N GLU A 408 -25.99 21.16 -16.18
CA GLU A 408 -25.72 21.07 -17.62
C GLU A 408 -24.26 21.40 -17.96
N LEU A 409 -23.72 22.47 -17.38
CA LEU A 409 -22.31 22.84 -17.53
C LEU A 409 -21.38 21.75 -16.94
N GLY A 410 -21.76 21.19 -15.79
CA GLY A 410 -21.02 20.08 -15.18
C GLY A 410 -20.97 18.85 -16.08
N LEU A 411 -22.11 18.47 -16.67
CA LEU A 411 -22.19 17.36 -17.63
C LEU A 411 -21.36 17.64 -18.88
N GLN A 412 -21.48 18.84 -19.45
CA GLN A 412 -20.71 19.23 -20.64
C GLN A 412 -19.21 19.13 -20.40
N LYS A 413 -18.70 19.64 -19.26
CA LYS A 413 -17.27 19.54 -18.92
C LYS A 413 -16.79 18.10 -18.81
N SER A 414 -17.59 17.21 -18.21
CA SER A 414 -17.24 15.79 -18.13
C SER A 414 -17.25 15.12 -19.50
N LEU A 415 -18.21 15.44 -20.38
CA LEU A 415 -18.25 14.91 -21.75
C LEU A 415 -17.04 15.36 -22.58
N GLU A 416 -16.67 16.64 -22.49
CA GLU A 416 -15.49 17.20 -23.16
C GLU A 416 -14.20 16.50 -22.70
N LYS A 417 -14.04 16.31 -21.37
CA LYS A 417 -12.89 15.60 -20.81
C LYS A 417 -12.84 14.13 -21.20
N LEU A 418 -13.99 13.45 -21.17
CA LEU A 418 -14.08 12.03 -21.54
C LEU A 418 -13.98 11.81 -23.06
N GLY A 419 -14.16 12.86 -23.87
CA GLY A 419 -14.24 12.74 -25.33
C GLY A 419 -15.45 11.93 -25.80
N LEU A 420 -16.60 12.09 -25.13
CA LEU A 420 -17.83 11.35 -25.40
C LEU A 420 -19.00 12.30 -25.73
N ASP A 421 -19.91 11.84 -26.59
CA ASP A 421 -21.16 12.59 -26.88
C ASP A 421 -22.21 12.42 -25.78
N TYR A 422 -22.17 11.28 -25.06
CA TYR A 422 -23.08 10.97 -23.97
C TYR A 422 -22.44 10.08 -22.90
N VAL A 423 -23.00 10.13 -21.68
CA VAL A 423 -22.76 9.14 -20.61
C VAL A 423 -24.01 8.31 -20.35
N ASP A 424 -23.84 7.05 -19.95
CA ASP A 424 -24.96 6.15 -19.71
C ASP A 424 -25.70 6.50 -18.40
N LEU A 425 -24.96 6.98 -17.40
CA LEU A 425 -25.50 7.40 -16.11
C LEU A 425 -24.80 8.66 -15.60
N PHE A 426 -25.58 9.67 -15.23
CA PHE A 426 -25.06 10.89 -14.59
C PHE A 426 -25.62 11.06 -13.18
N LEU A 427 -24.73 11.15 -12.18
CA LEU A 427 -25.11 11.14 -10.77
C LEU A 427 -24.92 12.49 -10.09
N VAL A 428 -25.81 12.86 -9.17
CA VAL A 428 -25.52 13.89 -8.16
C VAL A 428 -24.53 13.30 -7.15
N HIS A 429 -23.31 13.80 -7.09
CA HIS A 429 -22.25 13.16 -6.29
C HIS A 429 -22.49 13.24 -4.77
N TRP A 430 -22.96 14.40 -4.28
CA TRP A 430 -23.34 14.63 -2.88
C TRP A 430 -24.53 15.59 -2.84
N PRO A 431 -25.46 15.45 -1.86
CA PRO A 431 -26.63 16.32 -1.73
C PRO A 431 -26.29 17.67 -1.07
N LEU A 432 -25.31 18.40 -1.61
CA LEU A 432 -24.87 19.70 -1.07
C LEU A 432 -24.39 20.64 -2.19
N LEU A 433 -24.23 21.92 -1.85
CA LEU A 433 -23.62 22.93 -2.71
C LEU A 433 -22.36 23.49 -2.06
N MET A 434 -21.24 23.42 -2.78
CA MET A 434 -20.03 24.19 -2.49
C MET A 434 -20.08 25.50 -3.27
N ASN A 435 -19.48 26.57 -2.74
CA ASN A 435 -19.47 27.88 -3.38
C ASN A 435 -18.93 27.80 -4.83
N PRO A 436 -19.76 28.01 -5.86
CA PRO A 436 -19.34 27.92 -7.26
C PRO A 436 -18.34 29.01 -7.67
N GLU A 437 -18.29 30.10 -6.89
CA GLU A 437 -17.41 31.26 -7.09
C GLU A 437 -16.25 31.27 -6.07
N GLY A 438 -16.00 30.14 -5.41
CA GLY A 438 -14.93 30.01 -4.45
C GLY A 438 -13.53 30.02 -5.07
N ASN A 439 -12.51 29.90 -4.21
CA ASN A 439 -11.09 29.97 -4.59
C ASN A 439 -10.53 28.75 -5.33
N ASP A 440 -11.31 27.68 -5.50
CA ASP A 440 -10.93 26.47 -6.24
C ASP A 440 -12.16 25.88 -6.92
N ASP A 441 -11.98 25.41 -8.15
CA ASP A 441 -13.06 24.87 -8.99
C ASP A 441 -13.69 23.58 -8.43
N ARG A 442 -12.95 22.80 -7.65
CA ARG A 442 -13.40 21.52 -7.07
C ARG A 442 -13.53 21.58 -5.56
N PHE A 443 -12.59 22.23 -4.86
CA PHE A 443 -12.53 22.18 -3.41
C PHE A 443 -12.37 23.57 -2.81
N PRO A 444 -13.36 24.46 -2.99
CA PRO A 444 -13.30 25.81 -2.45
C PRO A 444 -13.25 25.76 -0.92
N LYS A 445 -12.46 26.67 -0.34
CA LYS A 445 -12.23 26.75 1.11
C LYS A 445 -12.37 28.18 1.62
N LEU A 446 -12.93 28.30 2.82
CA LEU A 446 -12.93 29.52 3.60
C LEU A 446 -11.52 29.83 4.15
N PRO A 447 -11.24 31.06 4.60
CA PRO A 447 -9.95 31.42 5.19
C PRO A 447 -9.54 30.58 6.41
N ASN A 448 -10.51 29.98 7.12
CA ASN A 448 -10.27 29.09 8.25
C ASN A 448 -9.84 27.65 7.83
N GLY A 449 -9.81 27.35 6.53
CA GLY A 449 -9.45 26.04 5.98
C GLY A 449 -10.60 25.04 5.80
N GLU A 450 -11.80 25.36 6.29
CA GLU A 450 -13.01 24.57 6.09
C GLU A 450 -13.51 24.66 4.64
N ARG A 451 -14.40 23.74 4.24
CA ARG A 451 -15.03 23.83 2.91
C ARG A 451 -16.01 24.98 2.88
N ASP A 452 -16.00 25.71 1.76
CA ASP A 452 -16.95 26.79 1.52
C ASP A 452 -18.29 26.20 1.06
N ILE A 453 -19.15 25.86 2.03
CA ILE A 453 -20.44 25.20 1.81
C ILE A 453 -21.58 26.24 1.89
N ILE A 454 -22.50 26.19 0.92
CA ILE A 454 -23.73 26.99 0.92
C ILE A 454 -24.84 26.16 1.54
N HIS A 455 -25.09 26.36 2.83
CA HIS A 455 -26.07 25.57 3.61
C HIS A 455 -27.54 25.88 3.28
N SER A 456 -27.84 27.01 2.63
CA SER A 456 -29.20 27.38 2.22
C SER A 456 -29.68 26.63 0.97
N HIS A 457 -28.80 25.88 0.30
CA HIS A 457 -29.14 25.16 -0.93
C HIS A 457 -30.05 23.96 -0.68
N ASN A 458 -31.10 23.84 -1.48
CA ASN A 458 -31.98 22.69 -1.48
C ASN A 458 -31.55 21.68 -2.56
N HIS A 459 -31.14 20.48 -2.14
CA HIS A 459 -30.74 19.40 -3.05
C HIS A 459 -31.82 18.98 -4.06
N VAL A 460 -33.11 19.17 -3.73
CA VAL A 460 -34.23 18.89 -4.64
C VAL A 460 -34.17 19.78 -5.89
N ASP A 461 -33.68 21.02 -5.76
CA ASP A 461 -33.56 21.92 -6.92
C ASP A 461 -32.42 21.48 -7.86
N THR A 462 -31.36 20.86 -7.32
CA THR A 462 -30.35 20.16 -8.14
C THR A 462 -30.99 19.02 -8.93
N TRP A 463 -31.86 18.22 -8.31
CA TRP A 463 -32.53 17.13 -9.01
C TRP A 463 -33.39 17.62 -10.17
N LYS A 464 -34.17 18.70 -9.99
CA LYS A 464 -34.94 19.30 -11.09
C LYS A 464 -34.07 19.74 -12.26
N GLN A 465 -32.81 20.12 -12.03
CA GLN A 465 -31.87 20.38 -13.12
C GLN A 465 -31.41 19.09 -13.80
N MET A 466 -31.13 18.04 -13.03
CA MET A 466 -30.75 16.72 -13.55
C MET A 466 -31.84 16.13 -14.45
N GLU A 467 -33.12 16.26 -14.09
CA GLU A 467 -34.25 15.78 -14.88
C GLU A 467 -34.28 16.37 -16.29
N LYS A 468 -33.93 17.66 -16.43
CA LYS A 468 -33.85 18.33 -17.73
C LYS A 468 -32.74 17.77 -18.63
N LEU A 469 -31.68 17.21 -18.05
CA LEU A 469 -30.54 16.68 -18.81
C LEU A 469 -30.92 15.45 -19.63
N VAL A 470 -31.87 14.64 -19.18
CA VAL A 470 -32.32 13.44 -19.91
C VAL A 470 -32.86 13.81 -21.28
N ALA A 471 -33.63 14.90 -21.38
CA ALA A 471 -34.20 15.38 -22.64
C ALA A 471 -33.13 15.86 -23.65
N THR A 472 -31.91 16.17 -23.20
CA THR A 472 -30.82 16.60 -24.09
C THR A 472 -30.16 15.45 -24.84
N GLY A 473 -30.41 14.19 -24.45
CA GLY A 473 -29.75 13.01 -25.01
C GLY A 473 -28.28 12.82 -24.58
N LYS A 474 -27.69 13.80 -23.89
CA LYS A 474 -26.30 13.74 -23.37
C LYS A 474 -26.13 12.79 -22.18
N THR A 475 -27.23 12.36 -21.56
CA THR A 475 -27.24 11.28 -20.58
C THR A 475 -28.48 10.40 -20.74
N LYS A 476 -28.32 9.07 -20.63
CA LYS A 476 -29.43 8.12 -20.78
C LYS A 476 -30.22 7.91 -19.49
N ALA A 477 -29.56 8.03 -18.35
CA ALA A 477 -30.16 7.87 -17.04
C ALA A 477 -29.53 8.84 -16.03
N ILE A 478 -30.31 9.24 -15.04
CA ILE A 478 -29.84 10.08 -13.93
C ILE A 478 -30.01 9.36 -12.61
N GLY A 479 -29.15 9.66 -11.65
CA GLY A 479 -29.20 9.08 -10.32
C GLY A 479 -28.52 9.96 -9.28
N VAL A 480 -28.38 9.41 -8.08
CA VAL A 480 -27.79 10.08 -6.94
C VAL A 480 -26.64 9.27 -6.35
N SER A 481 -25.81 9.90 -5.54
CA SER A 481 -24.78 9.24 -4.75
C SER A 481 -24.71 9.86 -3.36
N ASN A 482 -24.47 9.02 -2.36
CA ASN A 482 -24.40 9.41 -0.94
C ASN A 482 -25.72 9.98 -0.40
N TYR A 483 -26.86 9.56 -0.95
CA TYR A 483 -28.17 9.91 -0.42
C TYR A 483 -28.57 8.89 0.64
N SER A 484 -28.77 9.36 1.87
CA SER A 484 -29.35 8.57 2.96
C SER A 484 -30.87 8.43 2.79
N LYS A 485 -31.48 7.61 3.65
CA LYS A 485 -32.94 7.46 3.72
C LYS A 485 -33.65 8.82 3.83
N ARG A 486 -33.16 9.71 4.71
CA ARG A 486 -33.71 11.06 4.91
C ARG A 486 -33.71 11.88 3.62
N TYR A 487 -32.59 11.90 2.89
CA TYR A 487 -32.48 12.68 1.65
C TYR A 487 -33.33 12.07 0.52
N LEU A 488 -33.41 10.75 0.44
CA LEU A 488 -34.29 10.08 -0.53
C LEU A 488 -35.77 10.37 -0.24
N GLU A 489 -36.20 10.32 1.02
CA GLU A 489 -37.58 10.62 1.42
C GLU A 489 -37.97 12.07 1.14
N GLN A 490 -37.02 13.02 1.22
CA GLN A 490 -37.23 14.39 0.79
C GLN A 490 -37.29 14.54 -0.73
N LEU A 491 -36.49 13.77 -1.46
CA LEU A 491 -36.38 13.90 -2.92
C LEU A 491 -37.58 13.29 -3.66
N LEU A 492 -37.95 12.05 -3.30
CA LEU A 492 -38.89 11.23 -4.07
C LEU A 492 -40.27 11.86 -4.29
N PRO A 493 -40.87 12.60 -3.34
CA PRO A 493 -42.15 13.30 -3.56
C PRO A 493 -42.09 14.39 -4.65
N HIS A 494 -40.90 14.91 -4.95
CA HIS A 494 -40.68 15.98 -5.91
C HIS A 494 -40.02 15.52 -7.21
N ALA A 495 -39.61 14.26 -7.29
CA ALA A 495 -38.97 13.67 -8.45
C ALA A 495 -40.02 13.22 -9.48
N THR A 496 -39.99 13.84 -10.66
CA THR A 496 -40.75 13.38 -11.83
C THR A 496 -40.10 12.12 -12.42
N ILE A 497 -38.77 12.11 -12.50
CA ILE A 497 -37.97 10.96 -12.88
C ILE A 497 -37.42 10.35 -11.59
N VAL A 498 -37.79 9.11 -11.29
CA VAL A 498 -37.23 8.39 -10.14
C VAL A 498 -35.74 8.11 -10.40
N PRO A 499 -34.82 8.42 -9.46
CA PRO A 499 -33.40 8.13 -9.62
C PRO A 499 -33.15 6.68 -10.04
N ALA A 500 -32.39 6.45 -11.11
CA ALA A 500 -32.11 5.10 -11.58
C ALA A 500 -31.16 4.34 -10.65
N VAL A 501 -30.23 5.06 -10.03
CA VAL A 501 -29.19 4.51 -9.16
C VAL A 501 -29.01 5.40 -7.92
N ASN A 502 -28.74 4.79 -6.78
CA ASN A 502 -28.10 5.43 -5.62
C ASN A 502 -26.73 4.78 -5.38
N GLN A 503 -25.65 5.53 -5.61
CA GLN A 503 -24.29 5.04 -5.39
C GLN A 503 -23.81 5.35 -3.97
N ILE A 504 -23.54 4.32 -3.16
CA ILE A 504 -23.20 4.46 -1.73
C ILE A 504 -22.01 3.57 -1.33
N GLU A 505 -21.35 3.91 -0.23
CA GLU A 505 -20.38 3.02 0.42
C GLU A 505 -21.12 1.77 0.89
N ASN A 506 -20.75 0.59 0.41
CA ASN A 506 -21.44 -0.63 0.81
C ASN A 506 -20.48 -1.80 0.84
N HIS A 507 -20.49 -2.53 1.95
CA HIS A 507 -19.69 -3.72 2.19
C HIS A 507 -20.17 -4.39 3.49
N PRO A 508 -19.72 -5.62 3.84
CA PRO A 508 -20.21 -6.31 5.04
C PRO A 508 -20.07 -5.53 6.36
N ALA A 509 -19.07 -4.65 6.50
CA ALA A 509 -18.94 -3.79 7.69
C ALA A 509 -19.85 -2.53 7.69
N LEU A 510 -20.56 -2.27 6.59
CA LEU A 510 -21.48 -1.14 6.40
C LEU A 510 -22.59 -1.54 5.40
N PRO A 511 -23.53 -2.41 5.79
CA PRO A 511 -24.55 -2.96 4.89
C PRO A 511 -25.59 -1.93 4.44
N GLN A 512 -25.81 -0.87 5.24
CA GLN A 512 -26.80 0.20 5.02
C GLN A 512 -28.20 -0.31 4.62
N GLN A 513 -28.70 -1.33 5.34
CA GLN A 513 -29.89 -2.08 4.91
C GLN A 513 -31.15 -1.22 4.74
N GLU A 514 -31.35 -0.20 5.59
CA GLU A 514 -32.49 0.72 5.46
C GLU A 514 -32.52 1.48 4.12
N ILE A 515 -31.34 1.83 3.57
CA ILE A 515 -31.21 2.52 2.30
C ILE A 515 -31.45 1.53 1.17
N VAL A 516 -30.87 0.32 1.28
CA VAL A 516 -31.03 -0.75 0.31
C VAL A 516 -32.51 -1.14 0.16
N ASP A 517 -33.23 -1.30 1.28
CA ASP A 517 -34.64 -1.67 1.28
C ASP A 517 -35.52 -0.57 0.68
N LEU A 518 -35.29 0.69 1.04
CA LEU A 518 -36.00 1.83 0.46
C LEU A 518 -35.76 1.93 -1.05
N CYS A 519 -34.50 1.84 -1.48
CA CYS A 519 -34.13 1.89 -2.90
C CYS A 519 -34.80 0.74 -3.67
N LYS A 520 -34.76 -0.48 -3.14
CA LYS A 520 -35.41 -1.65 -3.74
C LYS A 520 -36.92 -1.45 -3.88
N ALA A 521 -37.59 -0.95 -2.84
CA ALA A 521 -39.03 -0.68 -2.86
C ALA A 521 -39.43 0.39 -3.90
N LYS A 522 -38.52 1.32 -4.23
CA LYS A 522 -38.74 2.39 -5.20
C LYS A 522 -38.16 2.08 -6.59
N GLY A 523 -37.57 0.90 -6.80
CA GLY A 523 -36.94 0.51 -8.06
C GLY A 523 -35.63 1.26 -8.35
N ILE A 524 -34.98 1.82 -7.34
CA ILE A 524 -33.68 2.48 -7.43
C ILE A 524 -32.58 1.42 -7.25
N HIS A 525 -31.68 1.30 -8.22
CA HIS A 525 -30.60 0.32 -8.16
C HIS A 525 -29.46 0.79 -7.23
N ILE A 526 -28.88 -0.11 -6.45
CA ILE A 526 -27.71 0.22 -5.62
C ILE A 526 -26.44 -0.01 -6.42
N MET A 527 -25.52 0.94 -6.33
CA MET A 527 -24.15 0.78 -6.80
C MET A 527 -23.18 1.00 -5.63
N ALA A 528 -22.43 -0.05 -5.28
CA ALA A 528 -21.51 -0.08 -4.16
C ALA A 528 -20.13 0.46 -4.54
N TYR A 529 -19.70 1.54 -3.90
CA TYR A 529 -18.30 2.00 -3.93
C TYR A 529 -17.56 1.58 -2.65
N SER A 530 -16.22 1.61 -2.70
CA SER A 530 -15.33 1.16 -1.62
C SER A 530 -15.62 -0.24 -1.08
N PRO A 531 -15.95 -1.25 -1.92
CA PRO A 531 -16.36 -2.58 -1.44
C PRO A 531 -15.27 -3.31 -0.64
N LEU A 532 -14.02 -2.89 -0.76
CA LEU A 532 -12.87 -3.46 -0.06
C LEU A 532 -12.52 -2.72 1.25
N GLY A 533 -13.27 -1.68 1.63
CA GLY A 533 -12.98 -0.82 2.79
C GLY A 533 -12.01 0.32 2.49
N SER A 534 -12.00 0.85 1.25
CA SER A 534 -11.13 1.94 0.82
C SER A 534 -9.62 1.59 0.87
N THR A 535 -8.76 2.57 1.17
CA THR A 535 -7.29 2.44 1.14
C THR A 535 -6.79 1.32 2.03
N GLY A 536 -6.00 0.40 1.46
CA GLY A 536 -5.34 -0.67 2.21
C GLY A 536 -6.16 -1.94 2.40
N GLY A 537 -7.45 -1.95 2.05
CA GLY A 537 -8.29 -3.14 2.13
C GLY A 537 -8.50 -3.70 3.55
N PRO A 538 -8.89 -2.87 4.53
CA PRO A 538 -8.99 -3.29 5.94
C PRO A 538 -9.98 -4.45 6.17
N LEU A 539 -10.93 -4.66 5.26
CA LEU A 539 -11.91 -5.74 5.35
C LEU A 539 -11.33 -7.11 5.00
N PHE A 540 -10.12 -7.19 4.45
CA PHE A 540 -9.49 -8.47 4.11
C PHE A 540 -9.16 -9.33 5.32
N SER A 541 -8.98 -8.72 6.49
CA SER A 541 -8.67 -9.41 7.75
C SER A 541 -9.90 -9.73 8.60
N ALA A 542 -11.10 -9.36 8.16
CA ALA A 542 -12.34 -9.73 8.86
C ALA A 542 -12.50 -11.26 8.85
N GLU A 543 -12.67 -11.85 10.03
CA GLU A 543 -12.72 -13.30 10.23
C GLU A 543 -13.72 -14.02 9.29
N PRO A 544 -14.97 -13.55 9.11
CA PRO A 544 -15.92 -14.13 8.15
C PRO A 544 -15.42 -14.12 6.70
N VAL A 545 -14.79 -13.01 6.29
CA VAL A 545 -14.28 -12.85 4.92
C VAL A 545 -13.10 -13.80 4.69
N ALA A 546 -12.20 -13.93 5.66
CA ALA A 546 -11.07 -14.83 5.59
C ALA A 546 -11.51 -16.31 5.57
N GLN A 547 -12.53 -16.67 6.36
CA GLN A 547 -13.11 -18.02 6.38
C GLN A 547 -13.72 -18.40 5.03
N ILE A 548 -14.54 -17.52 4.44
CA ILE A 548 -15.16 -17.76 3.12
C ILE A 548 -14.08 -17.80 2.03
N ALA A 549 -13.09 -16.91 2.09
CA ALA A 549 -11.98 -16.90 1.14
C ALA A 549 -11.20 -18.23 1.17
N ALA A 550 -10.94 -18.78 2.36
CA ALA A 550 -10.30 -20.08 2.52
C ALA A 550 -11.18 -21.24 2.04
N LYS A 551 -12.49 -21.22 2.32
CA LYS A 551 -13.47 -22.23 1.85
C LYS A 551 -13.49 -22.33 0.32
N HIS A 552 -13.45 -21.20 -0.38
CA HIS A 552 -13.52 -21.14 -1.85
C HIS A 552 -12.14 -21.14 -2.54
N GLY A 553 -11.04 -21.10 -1.79
CA GLY A 553 -9.69 -21.03 -2.35
C GLY A 553 -9.40 -19.74 -3.12
N VAL A 554 -10.04 -18.63 -2.74
CA VAL A 554 -9.90 -17.33 -3.42
C VAL A 554 -9.34 -16.25 -2.49
N LYS A 555 -9.01 -15.09 -3.06
CA LYS A 555 -8.60 -13.93 -2.27
C LYS A 555 -9.80 -13.28 -1.56
N PRO A 556 -9.62 -12.65 -0.39
CA PRO A 556 -10.66 -11.86 0.28
C PRO A 556 -11.34 -10.81 -0.60
N SER A 557 -10.62 -10.25 -1.58
CA SER A 557 -11.20 -9.30 -2.54
C SER A 557 -12.32 -9.93 -3.38
N ALA A 558 -12.16 -11.16 -3.84
CA ALA A 558 -13.19 -11.85 -4.61
C ALA A 558 -14.45 -12.06 -3.78
N VAL A 559 -14.33 -12.41 -2.50
CA VAL A 559 -15.47 -12.57 -1.58
C VAL A 559 -16.22 -11.24 -1.40
N LEU A 560 -15.50 -10.16 -1.12
CA LEU A 560 -16.08 -8.84 -0.91
C LEU A 560 -16.77 -8.28 -2.15
N LEU A 561 -16.20 -8.49 -3.34
CA LEU A 561 -16.87 -8.12 -4.59
C LEU A 561 -18.11 -8.99 -4.84
N SER A 562 -18.00 -10.29 -4.57
CA SER A 562 -19.07 -11.26 -4.82
C SER A 562 -20.26 -11.08 -3.88
N TYR A 563 -20.07 -10.53 -2.69
CA TYR A 563 -21.13 -10.19 -1.72
C TYR A 563 -22.27 -9.37 -2.34
N HIS A 564 -21.96 -8.49 -3.30
CA HIS A 564 -22.95 -7.60 -3.90
C HIS A 564 -23.84 -8.27 -4.95
N ILE A 565 -23.35 -9.37 -5.56
CA ILE A 565 -24.05 -10.04 -6.65
C ILE A 565 -25.39 -10.68 -6.22
N PRO A 566 -25.46 -11.51 -5.16
CA PRO A 566 -26.73 -12.07 -4.70
C PRO A 566 -27.67 -10.99 -4.13
N ARG A 567 -27.12 -9.88 -3.65
CA ARG A 567 -27.89 -8.70 -3.20
C ARG A 567 -28.53 -7.92 -4.34
N GLY A 568 -28.19 -8.24 -5.60
CA GLY A 568 -28.69 -7.54 -6.78
C GLY A 568 -28.07 -6.15 -6.96
N THR A 569 -26.86 -5.94 -6.45
CA THR A 569 -26.16 -4.65 -6.39
C THR A 569 -24.99 -4.65 -7.36
N THR A 570 -24.78 -3.54 -8.07
CA THR A 570 -23.55 -3.34 -8.87
C THR A 570 -22.40 -2.98 -7.95
N VAL A 571 -21.20 -3.54 -8.15
CA VAL A 571 -20.01 -3.27 -7.36
C VAL A 571 -18.90 -2.62 -8.18
N LEU A 572 -18.23 -1.63 -7.60
CA LEU A 572 -17.11 -0.93 -8.22
C LEU A 572 -15.78 -1.34 -7.58
N ALA A 573 -14.96 -2.07 -8.34
CA ALA A 573 -13.63 -2.45 -7.93
C ALA A 573 -12.60 -1.46 -8.48
N LYS A 574 -12.00 -0.64 -7.62
CA LYS A 574 -10.92 0.26 -8.04
C LYS A 574 -9.58 -0.46 -8.05
N SER A 575 -8.86 -0.39 -9.17
CA SER A 575 -7.46 -0.81 -9.28
C SER A 575 -6.79 -0.14 -10.47
N VAL A 576 -5.50 0.14 -10.35
CA VAL A 576 -4.62 0.52 -11.48
C VAL A 576 -3.61 -0.57 -11.83
N THR A 577 -3.62 -1.68 -11.07
CA THR A 577 -2.71 -2.81 -11.27
C THR A 577 -3.38 -3.83 -12.19
N PRO A 578 -2.83 -4.12 -13.39
CA PRO A 578 -3.45 -5.03 -14.37
C PRO A 578 -3.81 -6.40 -13.78
N SER A 579 -2.88 -7.04 -13.06
CA SER A 579 -3.14 -8.35 -12.44
C SER A 579 -4.33 -8.35 -11.47
N ARG A 580 -4.53 -7.26 -10.71
CA ARG A 580 -5.69 -7.12 -9.81
C ARG A 580 -6.99 -6.86 -10.58
N ILE A 581 -6.92 -6.12 -11.70
CA ILE A 581 -8.09 -5.89 -12.56
C ILE A 581 -8.59 -7.23 -13.12
N ASP A 582 -7.66 -8.07 -13.60
CA ASP A 582 -7.96 -9.41 -14.10
C ASP A 582 -8.48 -10.33 -12.98
N GLU A 583 -7.84 -10.30 -11.81
CA GLU A 583 -8.29 -11.08 -10.64
C GLU A 583 -9.69 -10.70 -10.18
N ASN A 584 -10.05 -9.41 -10.22
CA ASN A 584 -11.37 -8.92 -9.80
C ASN A 584 -12.52 -9.43 -10.70
N LEU A 585 -12.23 -9.91 -11.91
CA LEU A 585 -13.23 -10.59 -12.77
C LEU A 585 -13.59 -11.98 -12.25
N ASN A 586 -12.73 -12.61 -11.46
CA ASN A 586 -12.93 -13.95 -10.91
C ASN A 586 -13.82 -13.89 -9.67
N LEU A 587 -15.06 -13.46 -9.87
CA LEU A 587 -16.10 -13.47 -8.84
C LEU A 587 -16.52 -14.91 -8.52
N VAL A 588 -16.87 -15.14 -7.25
CA VAL A 588 -17.29 -16.44 -6.70
C VAL A 588 -18.79 -16.44 -6.47
N ASP A 589 -19.43 -17.58 -6.68
CA ASP A 589 -20.83 -17.75 -6.29
C ASP A 589 -20.89 -18.10 -4.81
N LEU A 590 -21.35 -17.15 -3.99
CA LEU A 590 -21.48 -17.33 -2.55
C LEU A 590 -22.77 -18.10 -2.26
N ASP A 591 -22.65 -19.22 -1.54
CA ASP A 591 -23.83 -20.00 -1.17
C ASP A 591 -24.63 -19.33 -0.04
N ALA A 592 -25.80 -19.90 0.27
CA ALA A 592 -26.68 -19.33 1.31
C ALA A 592 -26.03 -19.30 2.70
N GLU A 593 -25.09 -20.21 3.00
CA GLU A 593 -24.37 -20.22 4.27
C GLU A 593 -23.32 -19.10 4.32
N ASP A 594 -22.61 -18.87 3.21
CA ASP A 594 -21.64 -17.78 3.09
C ASP A 594 -22.30 -16.41 3.24
N VAL A 595 -23.43 -16.22 2.54
CA VAL A 595 -24.21 -14.97 2.65
C VAL A 595 -24.72 -14.78 4.08
N LYS A 596 -25.25 -15.84 4.70
CA LYS A 596 -25.70 -15.80 6.10
C LYS A 596 -24.55 -15.44 7.05
N LEU A 597 -23.34 -15.97 6.84
CA LEU A 597 -22.19 -15.65 7.68
C LEU A 597 -21.79 -14.17 7.58
N LEU A 598 -21.84 -13.60 6.38
CA LEU A 598 -21.59 -12.17 6.16
C LEU A 598 -22.69 -11.29 6.76
N ASP A 599 -23.95 -11.71 6.65
CA ASP A 599 -25.09 -10.99 7.25
C ASP A 599 -25.05 -11.07 8.78
N ASP A 600 -24.71 -12.22 9.37
CA ASP A 600 -24.53 -12.39 10.81
C ASP A 600 -23.40 -11.46 11.33
N TYR A 601 -22.31 -11.31 10.56
CA TYR A 601 -21.26 -10.35 10.85
C TYR A 601 -21.74 -8.89 10.80
N SER A 602 -22.47 -8.52 9.75
CA SER A 602 -23.08 -7.20 9.61
C SER A 602 -24.05 -6.89 10.77
N ASN A 603 -24.88 -7.87 11.17
CA ASN A 603 -25.84 -7.75 12.26
C ASN A 603 -25.14 -7.55 13.60
N LYS A 604 -24.08 -8.32 13.86
CA LYS A 604 -23.26 -8.17 15.07
C LYS A 604 -22.65 -6.77 15.16
N LEU A 605 -22.07 -6.25 14.08
CA LEU A 605 -21.51 -4.90 14.06
C LEU A 605 -22.59 -3.83 14.28
N THR A 606 -23.79 -4.04 13.73
CA THR A 606 -24.93 -3.14 13.92
C THR A 606 -25.38 -3.11 15.39
N GLN A 607 -25.54 -4.27 16.02
CA GLN A 607 -25.93 -4.39 17.43
C GLN A 607 -24.89 -3.80 18.38
N GLU A 608 -23.60 -3.94 18.05
CA GLU A 608 -22.50 -3.38 18.84
C GLU A 608 -22.24 -1.89 18.58
N GLY A 609 -22.92 -1.27 17.60
CA GLY A 609 -22.67 0.12 17.20
C GLY A 609 -21.28 0.34 16.59
N LYS A 610 -20.70 -0.69 15.97
CA LYS A 610 -19.32 -0.71 15.43
C LYS A 610 -19.27 -0.73 13.89
N LEU A 611 -20.31 -0.22 13.24
CA LEU A 611 -20.31 -0.06 11.79
C LEU A 611 -19.13 0.81 11.34
N GLN A 612 -18.49 0.42 10.24
CA GLN A 612 -17.27 1.07 9.77
C GLN A 612 -17.55 1.81 8.46
N ARG A 613 -17.61 3.14 8.53
CA ARG A 613 -17.63 4.01 7.35
C ARG A 613 -16.27 4.62 7.12
N PHE A 614 -15.67 4.33 5.97
CA PHE A 614 -14.36 4.81 5.55
C PHE A 614 -14.42 6.11 4.75
N VAL A 615 -15.55 6.40 4.09
CA VAL A 615 -15.72 7.60 3.27
C VAL A 615 -16.75 8.53 3.90
N TYR A 616 -16.25 9.49 4.66
CA TYR A 616 -17.04 10.60 5.19
C TYR A 616 -16.21 11.90 5.17
N PRO A 617 -16.21 12.65 4.05
CA PRO A 617 -15.43 13.87 3.97
C PRO A 617 -15.88 14.90 5.01
N PRO A 618 -14.97 15.72 5.56
CA PRO A 618 -15.28 16.72 6.59
C PRO A 618 -15.96 17.95 5.96
N PHE A 619 -17.18 17.77 5.47
CA PHE A 619 -17.98 18.85 4.88
C PHE A 619 -18.72 19.69 5.94
N GLY A 620 -18.77 19.25 7.19
CA GLY A 620 -19.55 19.94 8.24
C GLY A 620 -21.07 19.85 8.02
N VAL A 621 -21.52 18.90 7.20
CA VAL A 621 -22.93 18.66 6.90
C VAL A 621 -23.33 17.30 7.45
N ASP A 622 -24.49 17.24 8.09
CA ASP A 622 -25.13 15.98 8.46
C ASP A 622 -25.86 15.40 7.25
N PHE A 623 -25.38 14.26 6.75
CA PHE A 623 -26.01 13.55 5.64
C PHE A 623 -27.12 12.60 6.09
N GLY A 624 -27.43 12.50 7.38
CA GLY A 624 -28.50 11.66 7.90
C GLY A 624 -28.17 10.17 7.83
N PHE A 625 -26.89 9.81 7.96
CA PHE A 625 -26.47 8.42 8.08
C PHE A 625 -26.44 8.04 9.57
N PRO A 626 -27.16 7.00 10.02
CA PRO A 626 -27.28 6.67 11.44
C PRO A 626 -25.96 6.41 12.16
N ASP A 627 -24.91 6.02 11.43
CA ASP A 627 -23.57 5.79 11.98
C ASP A 627 -22.76 7.09 12.21
N LYS A 628 -23.30 8.25 11.81
CA LYS A 628 -22.66 9.58 11.92
C LYS A 628 -23.56 10.67 12.52
N SER A 629 -24.88 10.47 12.52
CA SER A 629 -25.87 11.43 13.01
C SER A 629 -26.11 11.34 14.50
#